data_AF-A0A5R9EYY0-F1
#
_entry.id   AF-A0A5R9EYY0-F1
#
_cell.length_a   1.000
_cell.length_b   1.000
_cell.length_c   1.000
_cell.angle_alpha   90.00
_cell.angle_beta   90.00
_cell.angle_gamma   90.00
#
_symmetry.space_group_name_H-M   'P 1'
#
loop_
_entity.id
_entity.type
_entity.pdbx_description
1 polymer ?
#
loop_
_entity_poly.entity_id
_entity_poly.type
_entity_poly.pdbx_seq_one_letter_code
_entity_poly.pdbx_strand_id
1 'polypeptide(L)' 'MNQSLVKILLKAKELNQWVPAKFLAKYGIQKVNLLNLEDEDLILTKKSKSDGVQLKLTLKGYHYFNK' A
#
# COMPACT_ATOMS: atom_id res chain seq x y z
N MET A 1 -4.98 -0.48 9.58
CA MET A 1 -5.50 -0.68 8.20
C MET A 1 -6.61 -1.72 8.21
N ASN A 2 -7.54 -1.69 7.24
CA ASN A 2 -8.55 -2.74 7.07
C ASN A 2 -7.90 -4.04 6.51
N GLN A 3 -8.37 -5.22 6.93
CA GLN A 3 -7.86 -6.52 6.46
C GLN A 3 -7.92 -6.69 4.94
N SER A 4 -8.98 -6.22 4.27
CA SER A 4 -9.11 -6.33 2.81
C SER A 4 -8.04 -5.51 2.08
N LEU A 5 -7.73 -4.33 2.58
CA LEU A 5 -6.68 -3.46 2.06
C LEU A 5 -5.31 -4.14 2.18
N VAL A 6 -5.04 -4.73 3.35
CA VAL A 6 -3.81 -5.48 3.63
C VAL A 6 -3.66 -6.65 2.64
N LYS A 7 -4.70 -7.47 2.47
CA LYS A 7 -4.67 -8.61 1.54
C LYS A 7 -4.35 -8.20 0.09
N ILE A 8 -4.88 -7.07 -0.37
CA ILE A 8 -4.59 -6.57 -1.73
C ILE A 8 -3.13 -6.16 -1.86
N LEU A 9 -2.60 -5.44 -0.87
CA LEU A 9 -1.21 -5.00 -0.87
C LEU A 9 -0.24 -6.18 -0.76
N LEU A 10 -0.54 -7.19 0.06
CA LEU A 10 0.23 -8.43 0.16
C LEU A 10 0.30 -9.15 -1.19
N LYS A 11 -0.84 -9.39 -1.84
CA LYS A 11 -0.87 -9.99 -3.19
C LYS A 11 -0.13 -9.16 -4.22
N ALA A 12 -0.27 -7.84 -4.18
CA ALA A 12 0.47 -6.96 -5.08
C ALA A 12 1.99 -7.06 -4.86
N LYS A 13 2.45 -7.26 -3.61
CA LYS A 13 3.86 -7.48 -3.31
C LYS A 13 4.39 -8.81 -3.84
N GLU A 14 3.62 -9.88 -3.73
CA GLU A 14 3.95 -11.20 -4.30
C GLU A 14 4.14 -11.09 -5.82
N LEU A 15 3.31 -10.29 -6.49
CA LEU A 15 3.41 -10.00 -7.92
C LEU A 15 4.41 -8.88 -8.26
N ASN A 16 5.07 -8.31 -7.26
CA ASN A 16 6.00 -7.18 -7.38
C ASN A 16 5.40 -5.90 -8.03
N GLN A 17 4.09 -5.70 -7.91
CA GLN A 17 3.33 -4.64 -8.55
C GLN A 17 3.15 -3.39 -7.66
N TRP A 18 2.89 -2.26 -8.33
CA TRP A 18 2.44 -1.02 -7.71
C TRP A 18 0.91 -0.95 -7.78
N VAL A 19 0.27 -0.50 -6.70
CA VAL A 19 -1.18 -0.38 -6.63
C VAL A 19 -1.58 1.10 -6.57
N PRO A 20 -2.33 1.62 -7.54
CA PRO A 20 -2.91 2.95 -7.47
C PRO A 20 -3.85 3.11 -6.28
N ALA A 21 -3.63 4.14 -5.46
CA ALA A 21 -4.44 4.42 -4.28
C ALA A 21 -5.92 4.67 -4.63
N LYS A 22 -6.21 5.15 -5.84
CA LYS A 22 -7.59 5.31 -6.36
C LYS A 22 -8.40 4.00 -6.29
N PHE A 23 -7.79 2.86 -6.58
CA PHE A 23 -8.46 1.55 -6.52
C PHE A 23 -8.64 1.06 -5.08
N LEU A 24 -7.90 1.65 -4.14
CA LEU A 24 -7.92 1.32 -2.73
C LEU A 24 -8.85 2.21 -1.90
N ALA A 25 -9.43 3.26 -2.52
CA ALA A 25 -10.39 4.18 -1.88
C ALA A 25 -11.56 3.42 -1.22
N LYS A 26 -12.12 2.43 -1.93
CA LYS A 26 -13.22 1.59 -1.44
C LYS A 26 -12.86 0.70 -0.24
N TYR A 27 -11.56 0.51 0.03
CA TYR A 27 -11.06 -0.24 1.18
C TYR A 27 -10.56 0.66 2.32
N GLY A 28 -10.85 1.97 2.24
CA GLY A 28 -10.56 2.93 3.30
C GLY A 28 -9.12 3.42 3.33
N ILE A 29 -8.36 3.37 2.23
CA ILE A 29 -6.98 3.89 2.19
C ILE A 29 -6.89 5.37 2.58
N GLN A 30 -7.95 6.16 2.36
CA GLN A 30 -8.00 7.57 2.73
C GLN A 30 -7.98 7.80 4.24
N LYS A 31 -8.33 6.79 5.05
CA LYS A 31 -8.27 6.82 6.52
C LYS A 31 -6.92 6.33 7.06
N VAL A 32 -6.02 5.91 6.18
CA VAL A 32 -4.70 5.40 6.54
C VAL A 32 -3.70 6.53 6.48
N ASN A 33 -2.90 6.68 7.54
CA ASN A 33 -1.79 7.64 7.54
C ASN A 33 -0.63 7.06 6.70
N LEU A 34 -0.63 7.38 5.41
CA LEU A 34 0.39 6.91 4.46
C LEU A 34 1.79 7.43 4.81
N LEU A 35 1.90 8.67 5.30
CA LEU A 35 3.17 9.25 5.70
C LEU A 35 3.81 8.44 6.84
N ASN A 36 3.04 8.12 7.87
CA ASN A 36 3.54 7.31 8.99
C ASN A 36 3.99 5.92 8.54
N LEU A 37 3.29 5.30 7.58
CA LEU A 37 3.71 3.99 7.04
C LEU A 37 4.97 4.07 6.19
N GLU A 38 5.20 5.20 5.52
CA GLU A 38 6.41 5.47 4.74
C GLU A 38 7.59 5.77 5.67
N ASP A 39 7.38 6.57 6.73
CA ASP A 39 8.37 6.84 7.79
C ASP A 39 8.80 5.56 8.52
N GLU A 40 7.87 4.62 8.73
CA GLU A 40 8.16 3.30 9.29
C GLU A 40 8.80 2.32 8.29
N ASP A 41 9.04 2.73 7.04
CA ASP A 41 9.57 1.91 5.95
C ASP A 41 8.71 0.67 5.64
N LEU A 42 7.40 0.77 5.84
CA LEU A 42 6.43 -0.30 5.56
C LEU A 42 5.88 -0.22 4.13
N ILE A 43 5.79 1.00 3.58
CA ILE A 43 5.33 1.24 2.22
C ILE A 43 6.29 2.19 1.50
N LEU A 44 6.26 2.12 0.18
CA LEU A 44 6.78 3.13 -0.72
C LEU A 44 5.61 3.82 -1.40
N THR A 45 5.66 5.15 -1.48
CA THR A 45 4.71 5.92 -2.27
C THR A 45 5.40 6.53 -3.47
N LYS A 46 4.68 6.64 -4.60
CA LYS A 46 5.15 7.42 -5.75
C LYS A 46 3.98 8.10 -6.44
N LYS A 47 4.23 9.27 -7.03
CA LYS A 47 3.24 9.94 -7.88
C LYS A 47 3.43 9.52 -9.34
N SER A 48 2.36 9.04 -9.95
CA SER A 48 2.25 8.77 -11.40
C SER A 48 1.41 9.86 -12.07
N LYS A 49 1.79 10.25 -13.30
CA LYS A 49 1.04 11.23 -14.10
C LYS A 49 -0.36 10.71 -14.51
N SER A 50 -0.51 9.41 -14.73
CA SER A 50 -1.77 8.77 -15.18
C SER A 50 -2.66 8.29 -14.03
N ASP A 51 -2.04 7.82 -12.96
CA ASP A 51 -2.72 7.03 -11.92
C ASP A 51 -2.72 7.67 -10.52
N GLY A 52 -2.15 8.88 -10.41
CA GLY A 52 -2.02 9.57 -9.14
C GLY A 52 -1.04 8.87 -8.21
N VAL A 53 -1.37 8.82 -6.91
CA VAL A 53 -0.52 8.15 -5.90
C VAL A 53 -0.59 6.63 -6.08
N GLN A 54 0.57 6.00 -6.19
CA GLN A 54 0.73 4.56 -6.20
C GLN A 54 1.48 4.11 -4.94
N LEU A 55 1.12 2.93 -4.47
CA LEU A 55 1.58 2.34 -3.23
C LEU A 55 2.22 0.99 -3.53
N LYS A 56 3.30 0.67 -2.82
CA LYS A 56 3.93 -0.65 -2.87
C LYS A 56 4.43 -1.00 -1.48
N LEU A 57 4.25 -2.25 -1.05
CA LEU A 57 4.86 -2.71 0.20
C LEU A 57 6.37 -2.86 0.05
N THR A 58 7.09 -2.53 1.11
CA THR A 58 8.49 -2.97 1.27
C THR A 58 8.52 -4.44 1.70
N LEU A 59 9.70 -5.05 1.74
CA LEU A 59 9.85 -6.39 2.35
C LEU A 59 9.49 -6.35 3.85
N LYS A 60 9.90 -5.29 4.54
CA LYS A 60 9.55 -5.06 5.95
C LYS A 60 8.04 -4.94 6.14
N GLY A 61 7.37 -4.14 5.32
CA GLY A 61 5.91 -4.00 5.33
C GLY A 61 5.20 -5.32 5.05
N TYR A 62 5.68 -6.11 4.10
CA TYR A 62 5.13 -7.44 3.83
C TYR A 62 5.18 -8.33 5.07
N HIS A 63 6.33 -8.45 5.74
CA HIS A 63 6.45 -9.25 6.96
C HIS A 63 5.65 -8.67 8.14
N TYR A 64 5.53 -7.35 8.23
CA TYR A 64 4.76 -6.69 9.26
C TYR A 64 3.26 -7.02 9.15
N PHE A 65 2.71 -6.98 7.93
CA PHE A 65 1.28 -7.21 7.68
C PHE A 65 0.89 -8.67 7.42
N ASN A 66 1.86 -9.54 7.11
CA ASN A 66 1.63 -10.98 6.86
C ASN A 66 1.82 -11.83 8.13
N LYS A 67 1.27 -11.37 9.26
CA LYS A 67 1.28 -12.09 10.55
C LYS A 67 -0.04 -12.79 10.81
#